data_AF-A0A933AVR6-F1
#
_entry.id   AF-A0A933AVR6-F1
#
_cell.length_a   1.000
_cell.length_b   1.000
_cell.length_c   1.000
_cell.angle_alpha   90.00
_cell.angle_beta   90.00
_cell.angle_gamma   90.00
#
_symmetry.space_group_name_H-M   'P 1'
#
loop_
_entity.id
_entity.type
_entity.pdbx_description
1 polymer ?
#
loop_
_entity_poly.entity_id
_entity_poly.type
_entity_poly.pdbx_seq_one_letter_code
_entity_poly.pdbx_strand_id
1 'polypeptide(L)'
;MDIPVWLLLVALIVLLSSALVVGLLGLLAYQLVLRAGRGWLSLQAMLMLPGLQRDVAQLRVQLSKEMLGTKRALSTLNASPATKGELGILVRRLERVANALDAQLRLLRGEPSDELLHELLRPARARVDELASASRRIRKVALAVLGGETDDSLRQITADVDREVLALQAGVDELRALTLRELDGRREARL
;
A
#
# COMPACT_ATOMS: atom_id res chain seq x y z
N MET A 1 -16.46 -40.61 -2.71
CA MET A 1 -16.94 -39.63 -1.71
C MET A 1 -16.84 -38.27 -2.36
N ASP A 2 -17.90 -37.85 -3.04
CA ASP A 2 -17.93 -36.57 -3.74
C ASP A 2 -18.12 -35.48 -2.69
N ILE A 3 -17.07 -34.70 -2.45
CA ILE A 3 -17.16 -33.57 -1.53
C ILE A 3 -18.09 -32.56 -2.19
N PRO A 4 -19.24 -32.27 -1.58
CA PRO A 4 -20.21 -31.38 -2.20
C PRO A 4 -19.60 -29.99 -2.40
N VAL A 5 -19.76 -29.44 -3.60
CA VAL A 5 -19.13 -28.18 -4.03
C VAL A 5 -19.47 -27.01 -3.11
N TRP A 6 -20.64 -27.03 -2.46
CA TRP A 6 -21.04 -26.03 -1.46
C TRP A 6 -20.18 -26.06 -0.19
N LEU A 7 -19.67 -27.23 0.23
CA LEU A 7 -18.71 -27.30 1.35
C LEU A 7 -17.37 -26.66 0.99
N LEU A 8 -16.92 -26.79 -0.26
CA LEU A 8 -15.69 -26.11 -0.72
C LEU A 8 -15.88 -24.59 -0.77
N LEU A 9 -17.04 -24.12 -1.21
CA LEU A 9 -17.37 -22.68 -1.22
C LEU A 9 -17.42 -22.09 0.20
N VAL A 10 -18.07 -22.78 1.14
CA VAL A 10 -18.11 -22.34 2.55
C VAL A 10 -16.72 -22.36 3.17
N ALA A 11 -15.93 -23.41 2.92
CA ALA A 11 -14.55 -23.48 3.41
C ALA A 11 -13.68 -22.34 2.85
N LEU A 12 -13.84 -21.98 1.58
CA LEU A 12 -13.12 -20.89 0.94
C LEU A 12 -13.49 -19.53 1.55
N ILE A 13 -14.77 -19.28 1.80
CA ILE A 13 -15.26 -18.04 2.44
C ILE A 13 -14.72 -17.92 3.86
N VAL A 14 -14.76 -19.01 4.64
CA VAL A 14 -14.20 -19.04 6.00
C VAL A 14 -12.70 -18.78 5.97
N LEU A 15 -11.97 -19.37 5.02
CA LEU A 15 -10.54 -19.15 4.84
C LEU A 15 -10.22 -17.69 4.49
N LEU A 16 -10.99 -17.08 3.59
CA LEU A 16 -10.84 -15.67 3.21
C LEU A 16 -11.11 -14.74 4.39
N SER A 17 -12.16 -15.02 5.17
CA SER A 17 -12.53 -14.22 6.34
C SER A 17 -11.46 -14.28 7.43
N SER A 18 -10.86 -15.46 7.65
CA SER A 18 -9.77 -15.62 8.62
C SER A 18 -8.50 -14.91 8.15
N ALA A 19 -8.18 -14.98 6.86
CA ALA A 19 -7.05 -14.26 6.28
C ALA A 19 -7.22 -12.74 6.40
N LEU A 20 -8.44 -12.23 6.24
CA LEU A 20 -8.77 -10.83 6.45
C LEU A 20 -8.56 -10.40 7.91
N VAL A 21 -9.03 -11.21 8.87
CA VAL A 21 -8.86 -10.92 10.31
C VAL A 21 -7.39 -10.96 10.72
N VAL A 22 -6.63 -11.96 10.26
CA VAL A 22 -5.20 -12.08 10.52
C VAL A 22 -4.43 -10.93 9.86
N GLY A 23 -4.81 -10.55 8.64
CA GLY A 23 -4.25 -9.38 7.96
C GLY A 23 -4.52 -8.08 8.72
N LEU A 24 -5.73 -7.91 9.26
CA LEU A 24 -6.13 -6.72 10.02
C LEU A 24 -5.44 -6.66 11.40
N LEU A 25 -5.34 -7.79 12.09
CA LEU A 25 -4.58 -7.92 13.34
C LEU A 25 -3.08 -7.71 13.10
N GLY A 26 -2.54 -8.22 12.01
CA GLY A 26 -1.17 -7.97 11.57
C GLY A 26 -0.92 -6.50 11.26
N LEU A 27 -1.87 -5.82 10.61
CA LEU A 27 -1.85 -4.38 10.36
C LEU A 27 -1.92 -3.55 11.65
N LEU A 28 -2.78 -3.94 12.59
CA LEU A 28 -2.91 -3.26 13.89
C LEU A 28 -1.67 -3.50 14.77
N ALA A 29 -1.16 -4.72 14.82
CA ALA A 29 0.09 -5.05 15.49
C ALA A 29 1.27 -4.32 14.83
N TYR A 30 1.31 -4.23 13.50
CA TYR A 30 2.31 -3.44 12.77
C TYR A 30 2.18 -1.95 13.07
N GLN A 31 0.97 -1.41 13.16
CA GLN A 31 0.74 -0.02 13.55
C GLN A 31 1.15 0.26 15.00
N LEU A 32 0.88 -0.67 15.92
CA LEU A 32 1.29 -0.59 17.32
C LEU A 32 2.80 -0.71 17.48
N VAL A 33 3.45 -1.62 16.74
CA VAL A 33 4.91 -1.75 16.70
C VAL A 33 5.57 -0.58 15.98
N LEU A 34 4.92 0.06 15.00
CA LEU A 34 5.37 1.35 14.44
C LEU A 34 5.23 2.51 15.44
N ARG A 35 4.27 2.42 16.38
CA ARG A 35 4.07 3.40 17.47
C ARG A 35 5.01 3.14 18.66
N ALA A 36 5.34 1.88 18.94
CA ALA A 36 6.12 1.47 20.12
C ALA A 36 7.59 1.16 19.82
N GLY A 37 7.93 0.87 18.57
CA GLY A 37 9.25 0.38 18.17
C GLY A 37 10.30 1.49 18.06
N ARG A 38 11.03 1.69 19.18
CA ARG A 38 12.24 2.53 19.38
C ARG A 38 12.05 3.91 20.01
N GLY A 39 10.87 4.23 20.56
CA GLY A 39 10.69 5.43 21.37
C GLY A 39 11.37 5.34 22.74
N TRP A 40 11.19 4.24 23.47
CA TRP A 40 11.50 4.21 24.91
C TRP A 40 13.01 4.18 25.24
N LEU A 41 13.80 3.40 24.51
CA LEU A 41 15.26 3.35 24.71
C LEU A 41 15.99 4.58 24.15
N SER A 42 15.44 5.25 23.14
CA SER A 42 16.01 6.49 22.60
C SER A 42 15.60 7.72 23.40
N LEU A 43 14.40 7.74 24.00
CA LEU A 43 13.93 8.79 24.92
C LEU A 43 14.85 8.95 26.15
N GLN A 44 15.38 7.83 26.67
CA GLN A 44 16.28 7.85 27.84
C GLN A 44 17.68 8.36 27.48
N ALA A 45 18.20 8.01 26.29
CA ALA A 45 19.47 8.55 25.79
C ALA A 45 19.36 10.02 25.34
N MET A 46 18.17 10.45 24.94
CA MET A 46 17.90 11.79 24.45
C MET A 46 17.99 12.82 25.59
N LEU A 47 17.61 12.48 26.83
CA LEU A 47 17.61 13.37 28.00
C LEU A 47 18.97 14.02 28.34
N MET A 48 20.10 13.52 27.82
CA MET A 48 21.43 14.03 28.13
C MET A 48 22.11 14.86 27.03
N LEU A 49 21.49 15.10 25.86
CA LEU A 49 22.08 15.94 24.81
C LEU A 49 21.48 17.36 24.79
N PRO A 50 22.30 18.42 24.59
CA PRO A 50 21.82 19.80 24.46
C PRO A 50 20.82 19.95 23.30
N GLY A 51 19.82 20.81 23.50
CA GLY A 51 18.56 20.84 22.73
C GLY A 51 18.74 20.96 21.22
N LEU A 52 19.75 21.70 20.73
CA LEU A 52 19.96 21.88 19.28
C LEU A 52 20.44 20.60 18.59
N GLN A 53 21.21 19.74 19.27
CA GLN A 53 21.65 18.46 18.69
C GLN A 53 20.51 17.44 18.62
N ARG A 54 19.54 17.52 19.53
CA ARG A 54 18.30 16.72 19.48
C ARG A 54 17.48 17.08 18.25
N ASP A 55 17.41 18.36 17.92
CA ASP A 55 16.65 18.85 16.77
C ASP A 55 17.24 18.38 15.43
N VAL A 56 18.58 18.39 15.32
CA VAL A 56 19.27 17.80 14.15
C VAL A 56 18.97 16.31 14.04
N ALA A 57 18.99 15.57 15.15
CA ALA A 57 18.68 14.14 15.14
C ALA A 57 17.22 13.85 14.73
N GLN A 58 16.26 14.66 15.20
CA GLN A 58 14.86 14.52 14.80
C GLN A 58 14.65 14.77 13.30
N LEU A 59 15.29 15.80 12.74
CA LEU A 59 15.22 16.11 11.31
C LEU A 59 15.72 14.95 10.44
N ARG A 60 16.80 14.29 10.87
CA ARG A 60 17.34 13.10 10.17
C ARG A 60 16.38 11.91 10.24
N VAL A 61 15.75 11.68 11.38
CA VAL A 61 14.72 10.62 11.53
C VAL A 61 13.51 10.91 10.64
N GLN A 62 13.05 12.16 10.61
CA GLN A 62 11.92 12.56 9.76
C GLN A 62 12.24 12.37 8.26
N LEU A 63 13.43 12.79 7.83
CA LEU A 63 13.90 12.65 6.45
C LEU A 63 13.96 11.18 6.02
N SER A 64 14.58 10.33 6.83
CA SER A 64 14.69 8.90 6.54
C SER A 64 13.33 8.21 6.49
N LYS A 65 12.40 8.58 7.38
CA LYS A 65 11.04 8.05 7.42
C LYS A 65 10.25 8.40 6.15
N GLU A 66 10.32 9.65 5.70
CA GLU A 66 9.58 10.08 4.51
C GLU A 66 10.16 9.46 3.23
N MET A 67 11.48 9.27 3.13
CA MET A 67 12.10 8.58 1.99
C MET A 67 11.75 7.10 1.95
N LEU A 68 11.79 6.43 3.10
CA LEU A 68 11.42 5.01 3.20
C LEU A 68 9.94 4.78 2.84
N GLY A 69 9.06 5.69 3.28
CA GLY A 69 7.64 5.63 2.93
C GLY A 69 7.38 5.76 1.42
N THR A 70 8.13 6.63 0.75
CA THR A 70 7.99 6.85 -0.70
C THR A 70 8.57 5.70 -1.53
N LYS A 71 9.71 5.14 -1.12
CA LYS A 71 10.26 3.92 -1.73
C LYS A 71 9.29 2.74 -1.66
N ARG A 72 8.67 2.54 -0.49
CA ARG A 72 7.69 1.46 -0.30
C ARG A 72 6.49 1.62 -1.21
N ALA A 73 5.90 2.83 -1.26
CA ALA A 73 4.78 3.11 -2.15
C ALA A 73 5.10 2.86 -3.63
N LEU A 74 6.32 3.15 -4.07
CA LEU A 74 6.76 2.88 -5.43
C LEU A 74 7.05 1.39 -5.68
N SER A 75 7.58 0.66 -4.69
CA SER A 75 7.81 -0.79 -4.82
C SER A 75 6.52 -1.60 -4.91
N THR A 76 5.44 -1.11 -4.27
CA THR A 76 4.10 -1.71 -4.35
C THR A 76 3.34 -1.30 -5.60
N LEU A 77 3.85 -0.35 -6.38
CA LEU A 77 3.20 0.14 -7.59
C LEU A 77 3.28 -0.92 -8.71
N ASN A 78 2.09 -1.40 -9.10
CA ASN A 78 1.87 -2.33 -10.22
C ASN A 78 1.54 -1.62 -11.54
N ALA A 79 1.79 -0.31 -11.63
CA ALA A 79 1.52 0.48 -12.83
C ALA A 79 2.41 0.10 -14.03
N SER A 80 1.99 0.56 -15.22
CA SER A 80 2.73 0.48 -16.48
C SER A 80 4.23 0.85 -16.33
N PRO A 81 5.15 0.18 -17.05
CA PRO A 81 6.59 0.44 -16.99
C PRO A 81 6.96 1.92 -17.21
N ALA A 82 6.20 2.64 -18.04
CA ALA A 82 6.40 4.06 -18.29
C ALA A 82 6.12 4.91 -17.03
N THR A 83 4.94 4.75 -16.43
CA THR A 83 4.54 5.46 -15.19
C THR A 83 5.47 5.13 -14.03
N LYS A 84 5.86 3.87 -13.89
CA LYS A 84 6.83 3.42 -12.89
C LYS A 84 8.22 4.02 -13.12
N GLY A 85 8.63 4.15 -14.38
CA GLY A 85 9.88 4.79 -14.80
C GLY A 85 9.96 6.27 -14.44
N GLU A 86 8.93 7.04 -14.78
CA GLU A 86 8.87 8.49 -14.50
C GLU A 86 8.87 8.79 -12.99
N LEU A 87 8.02 8.08 -12.23
CA LEU A 87 8.00 8.21 -10.77
C LEU A 87 9.33 7.75 -10.15
N GLY A 88 9.94 6.68 -10.69
CA GLY A 88 11.25 6.22 -10.27
C GLY A 88 12.37 7.24 -10.47
N ILE A 89 12.36 7.98 -11.59
CA ILE A 89 13.32 9.05 -11.86
C ILE A 89 13.14 10.20 -10.85
N LEU A 90 11.90 10.58 -10.54
CA LEU A 90 11.59 11.60 -9.53
C LEU A 90 12.10 11.20 -8.14
N VAL A 91 11.84 9.95 -7.73
CA VAL A 91 12.28 9.43 -6.42
C VAL A 91 13.81 9.37 -6.35
N ARG A 92 14.51 8.94 -7.41
CA ARG A 92 15.98 8.98 -7.47
C ARG A 92 16.55 10.40 -7.37
N ARG A 93 15.87 11.40 -7.95
CA ARG A 93 16.25 12.80 -7.81
C ARG A 93 16.03 13.29 -6.38
N LEU A 94 14.92 12.92 -5.76
CA LEU A 94 14.60 13.23 -4.36
C LEU A 94 15.63 12.62 -3.40
N GLU A 95 16.06 11.39 -3.65
CA GLU A 95 17.10 10.71 -2.86
C GLU A 95 18.45 11.41 -2.93
N ARG A 96 18.86 11.88 -4.11
CA ARG A 96 20.10 12.65 -4.25
C ARG A 96 20.07 13.93 -3.40
N VAL A 97 18.93 14.62 -3.41
CA VAL A 97 18.72 15.82 -2.58
C VAL A 97 18.67 15.47 -1.09
N ALA A 98 17.98 14.38 -0.72
CA ALA A 98 17.91 13.89 0.65
C ALA A 98 19.30 13.51 1.20
N ASN A 99 20.13 12.83 0.41
CA ASN A 99 21.47 12.43 0.81
C ASN A 99 22.40 13.64 1.00
N ALA A 100 22.30 14.64 0.13
CA ALA A 100 23.04 15.89 0.29
C ALA A 100 22.61 16.65 1.56
N LEU A 101 21.31 16.66 1.86
CA LEU A 101 20.77 17.29 3.06
C LEU A 101 21.13 16.52 4.34
N ASP A 102 21.14 15.18 4.30
CA ASP A 102 21.62 14.36 5.44
C ASP A 102 23.11 14.57 5.70
N ALA A 103 23.93 14.70 4.65
CA ALA A 103 25.34 15.05 4.78
C ALA A 103 25.52 16.44 5.43
N GLN A 104 24.73 17.43 5.01
CA GLN A 104 24.73 18.77 5.62
C GLN A 104 24.33 18.72 7.10
N LEU A 105 23.27 17.98 7.45
CA LEU A 105 22.84 17.77 8.84
C LEU A 105 23.87 17.01 9.67
N ARG A 106 24.62 16.08 9.05
CA ARG A 106 25.70 15.35 9.72
C ARG A 106 26.90 16.25 10.03
N LEU A 107 27.22 17.20 9.14
CA LEU A 107 28.23 18.23 9.39
C LEU A 107 27.78 19.17 10.51
N LEU A 108 26.52 19.62 10.49
CA LEU A 108 25.93 20.47 11.55
C LEU A 108 25.93 19.80 12.93
N ARG A 109 25.80 18.46 13.00
CA ARG A 109 25.90 17.72 14.28
C ARG A 109 27.31 17.80 14.90
N GLY A 110 28.35 17.96 14.08
CA GLY A 110 29.72 18.10 14.52
C GLY A 110 30.12 19.52 14.92
N GLU A 111 29.23 20.50 14.71
CA GLU A 111 29.50 21.91 14.99
C GLU A 111 29.47 22.17 16.50
N PRO A 112 30.56 22.69 17.10
CA PRO A 112 30.62 22.99 18.53
C PRO A 112 29.98 24.34 18.90
N SER A 113 29.74 25.24 17.95
CA SER A 113 29.17 26.56 18.21
C SER A 113 27.63 26.56 18.15
N ASP A 114 26.99 26.81 19.29
CA ASP A 114 25.52 26.84 19.37
C ASP A 114 24.90 28.00 18.56
N GLU A 115 25.62 29.11 18.39
CA GLU A 115 25.16 30.28 17.65
C GLU A 115 25.10 30.02 16.14
N LEU A 116 26.17 29.45 15.55
CA LEU A 116 26.16 29.02 14.15
C LEU A 116 25.17 27.88 13.92
N LEU A 117 25.05 26.96 14.88
CA LEU A 117 24.07 25.88 14.80
C LEU A 117 22.63 26.41 14.75
N HIS A 118 22.31 27.45 15.52
CA HIS A 118 20.99 28.08 15.52
C HIS A 118 20.67 28.80 14.21
N GLU A 119 21.64 29.54 13.67
CA GLU A 119 21.51 30.27 12.40
C GLU A 119 21.29 29.31 11.22
N LEU A 120 22.02 28.19 11.20
CA LEU A 120 21.98 27.23 10.09
C LEU A 120 20.84 26.20 10.21
N LEU A 121 20.29 25.97 11.41
CA LEU A 121 19.19 25.02 11.63
C LEU A 121 17.87 25.45 11.00
N ARG A 122 17.52 26.75 11.08
CA ARG A 122 16.24 27.26 10.55
C ARG A 122 16.10 27.05 9.03
N PRO A 123 17.07 27.42 8.18
CA PRO A 123 16.99 27.14 6.75
C PRO A 123 17.08 25.63 6.44
N ALA A 124 17.80 24.84 7.24
CA ALA A 124 17.84 23.39 7.09
C ALA A 124 16.46 22.74 7.34
N ARG A 125 15.71 23.20 8.36
CA ARG A 125 14.33 22.76 8.63
C ARG A 125 13.40 23.01 7.44
N ALA A 126 13.41 24.23 6.90
CA ALA A 126 12.57 24.59 5.76
C ALA A 126 12.82 23.66 4.55
N ARG A 127 14.08 23.35 4.26
CA ARG A 127 14.47 22.42 3.18
C ARG A 127 14.01 20.98 3.44
N VAL A 128 14.07 20.50 4.68
CA VAL A 128 13.55 19.17 5.05
C VAL A 128 12.03 19.13 4.89
N ASP A 129 11.31 20.18 5.26
CA ASP A 129 9.86 20.25 5.15
C ASP A 129 9.38 20.33 3.69
N GLU A 130 10.07 21.07 2.83
CA GLU A 130 9.82 21.08 1.39
C GLU A 130 10.00 19.70 0.77
N LEU A 131 11.07 19.00 1.15
CA LEU A 131 11.34 17.66 0.68
C LEU A 131 10.31 16.64 1.19
N ALA A 132 9.88 16.78 2.44
CA ALA A 132 8.80 15.97 3.01
C ALA A 132 7.47 16.24 2.30
N SER A 133 7.17 17.50 1.95
CA SER A 133 6.00 17.86 1.14
C SER A 133 6.02 17.22 -0.24
N ALA A 134 7.16 17.30 -0.95
CA ALA A 134 7.34 16.64 -2.25
C ALA A 134 7.18 15.12 -2.16
N SER A 135 7.80 14.49 -1.14
CA SER A 135 7.66 13.06 -0.84
C SER A 135 6.20 12.66 -0.63
N ARG A 136 5.45 13.44 0.16
CA ARG A 136 4.02 13.21 0.41
C ARG A 136 3.18 13.33 -0.85
N ARG A 137 3.49 14.27 -1.76
CA ARG A 137 2.79 14.42 -3.05
C ARG A 137 3.03 13.20 -3.94
N ILE A 138 4.27 12.74 -4.07
CA ILE A 138 4.61 11.52 -4.82
C ILE A 138 3.87 10.31 -4.25
N ARG A 139 3.85 10.18 -2.91
CA ARG A 139 3.11 9.10 -2.25
C ARG A 139 1.60 9.15 -2.53
N LYS A 140 0.98 10.33 -2.52
CA LYS A 140 -0.44 10.49 -2.86
C LYS A 140 -0.72 10.06 -4.31
N VAL A 141 0.13 10.46 -5.26
CA VAL A 141 0.00 10.07 -6.66
C VAL A 141 0.15 8.56 -6.83
N ALA A 142 1.17 7.95 -6.21
CA ALA A 142 1.37 6.50 -6.27
C ALA A 142 0.18 5.71 -5.70
N LEU A 143 -0.41 6.17 -4.59
CA LEU A 143 -1.61 5.56 -4.02
C LEU A 143 -2.86 5.75 -4.90
N ALA A 144 -2.99 6.90 -5.57
CA ALA A 144 -4.08 7.16 -6.50
C ALA A 144 -4.01 6.25 -7.74
N VAL A 145 -2.80 6.03 -8.28
CA VAL A 145 -2.59 5.09 -9.40
C VAL A 145 -2.93 3.66 -9.00
N LEU A 146 -2.51 3.24 -7.80
CA LEU A 146 -2.89 1.92 -7.25
C LEU A 146 -4.40 1.75 -7.07
N GLY A 147 -5.08 2.80 -6.60
CA GLY A 147 -6.54 2.81 -6.47
C GLY A 147 -7.23 2.65 -7.82
N GLY A 148 -6.83 3.44 -8.82
CA GLY A 148 -7.42 3.37 -10.16
C GLY A 148 -7.25 2.00 -10.83
N GLU A 149 -6.06 1.39 -10.72
CA GLU A 149 -5.81 0.06 -11.31
C GLU A 149 -6.59 -1.06 -10.60
N THR A 150 -6.80 -0.92 -9.28
CA THR A 150 -7.65 -1.82 -8.50
C THR A 150 -9.12 -1.68 -8.94
N ASP A 151 -9.59 -0.44 -9.10
CA ASP A 151 -10.96 -0.16 -9.53
C ASP A 151 -11.22 -0.69 -10.95
N ASP A 152 -10.27 -0.51 -11.88
CA ASP A 152 -10.40 -1.04 -13.24
C ASP A 152 -10.37 -2.58 -13.27
N SER A 153 -9.51 -3.20 -12.46
CA SER A 153 -9.49 -4.67 -12.31
C SER A 153 -10.81 -5.20 -11.74
N LEU A 154 -11.37 -4.52 -10.74
CA LEU A 154 -12.67 -4.89 -10.16
C LEU A 154 -13.80 -4.75 -11.19
N ARG A 155 -13.82 -3.67 -11.97
CA ARG A 155 -14.79 -3.50 -13.07
C ARG A 155 -14.70 -4.63 -14.09
N GLN A 156 -13.47 -5.02 -14.46
CA GLN A 156 -13.26 -6.13 -15.39
C GLN A 156 -13.78 -7.44 -14.80
N ILE A 157 -13.45 -7.75 -13.54
CA ILE A 157 -13.95 -8.95 -12.85
C ILE A 157 -15.48 -8.94 -12.78
N THR A 158 -16.11 -7.80 -12.45
CA THR A 158 -17.58 -7.68 -12.45
C THR A 158 -18.15 -7.96 -13.83
N ALA A 159 -17.57 -7.40 -14.90
CA ALA A 159 -18.03 -7.63 -16.26
C ALA A 159 -17.81 -9.08 -16.74
N ASP A 160 -16.76 -9.75 -16.26
CA ASP A 160 -16.53 -11.18 -16.50
C ASP A 160 -17.58 -12.01 -15.75
N VAL A 161 -17.84 -11.71 -14.47
CA VAL A 161 -18.88 -12.38 -13.67
C VAL A 161 -20.26 -12.22 -14.30
N ASP A 162 -20.63 -11.01 -14.76
CA ASP A 162 -21.92 -10.77 -15.40
C ASP A 162 -22.07 -11.61 -16.68
N ARG A 163 -21.00 -11.74 -17.47
CA ARG A 163 -20.99 -12.59 -18.66
C ARG A 163 -21.16 -14.07 -18.32
N GLU A 164 -20.45 -14.54 -17.29
CA GLU A 164 -20.57 -15.93 -16.83
C GLU A 164 -21.98 -16.22 -16.30
N VAL A 165 -22.58 -15.30 -15.54
CA VAL A 165 -23.96 -15.44 -15.04
C VAL A 165 -24.96 -15.54 -16.19
N LEU A 166 -24.82 -14.70 -17.22
CA LEU A 166 -25.67 -14.77 -18.41
C LEU A 166 -25.50 -16.09 -19.17
N ALA A 167 -24.26 -16.57 -19.32
CA ALA A 167 -23.98 -17.85 -19.95
C ALA A 167 -24.58 -19.04 -19.16
N LEU A 168 -24.48 -19.00 -17.83
CA LEU A 168 -25.08 -19.98 -16.92
C LEU A 168 -26.61 -19.97 -17.04
N GLN A 169 -27.25 -18.81 -17.09
CA GLN A 169 -28.70 -18.69 -17.27
C GLN A 169 -29.16 -19.29 -18.60
N ALA A 170 -28.46 -18.96 -19.69
CA ALA A 170 -28.75 -19.55 -21.01
C ALA A 170 -28.60 -21.07 -21.00
N GLY A 171 -27.56 -21.60 -20.32
CA GLY A 171 -27.37 -23.03 -20.15
C GLY A 171 -28.50 -23.70 -19.35
N VAL A 172 -29.00 -23.06 -18.29
CA VAL A 172 -30.14 -23.56 -17.51
C VAL A 172 -31.43 -23.57 -18.35
N ASP A 173 -31.66 -22.54 -19.15
CA ASP A 173 -32.85 -22.46 -20.00
C ASP A 173 -32.82 -23.51 -21.12
N GLU A 174 -31.65 -23.77 -21.71
CA GLU A 174 -31.47 -24.87 -22.68
C GLU A 174 -31.76 -26.23 -22.04
N LEU A 175 -31.23 -26.50 -20.84
CA LEU A 175 -31.51 -27.75 -20.12
C LEU A 175 -33.01 -27.94 -19.84
N ARG A 176 -33.72 -26.87 -19.49
CA ARG A 176 -35.18 -26.90 -19.31
C ARG A 176 -35.90 -27.21 -20.61
N ALA A 177 -35.51 -26.57 -21.72
CA ALA A 177 -36.09 -26.81 -23.02
C ALA A 177 -35.94 -28.28 -23.48
N LEU A 178 -34.74 -28.85 -23.27
CA LEU A 178 -34.49 -30.27 -23.56
C LEU A 178 -35.35 -31.20 -22.71
N THR A 179 -35.50 -30.90 -21.42
CA THR A 179 -36.35 -31.68 -20.50
C THR A 179 -37.82 -31.66 -20.92
N LEU A 180 -38.33 -30.49 -21.32
CA LEU A 180 -39.71 -30.36 -21.81
C LEU A 180 -39.94 -31.16 -23.10
N ARG A 181 -39.00 -31.07 -24.04
CA ARG A 181 -39.07 -31.81 -25.32
C ARG A 181 -39.05 -33.33 -25.11
N GLU A 182 -38.27 -33.82 -24.15
CA GLU A 182 -38.23 -35.25 -23.82
C GLU A 182 -39.56 -35.74 -23.20
N LEU A 183 -40.19 -34.92 -22.35
CA LEU A 183 -41.48 -35.25 -21.74
C LEU A 183 -42.62 -35.33 -22.76
N ASP A 184 -42.64 -34.42 -23.74
CA ASP A 184 -43.63 -34.43 -24.82
C ASP A 184 -43.45 -35.66 -25.73
N GLY A 185 -42.21 -35.99 -26.13
CA GLY A 185 -41.94 -37.18 -26.94
C GLY A 185 -42.37 -38.49 -26.25
N ARG A 186 -42.24 -38.60 -24.92
CA ARG A 186 -42.74 -39.76 -24.17
C ARG A 186 -44.27 -39.85 -24.08
N ARG A 187 -44.99 -38.73 -24.18
CA ARG A 187 -46.46 -38.72 -24.19
C ARG A 187 -47.00 -39.21 -25.52
N GLU A 188 -46.39 -38.79 -26.63
CA GLU A 188 -46.79 -39.23 -27.97
C GLU A 188 -46.57 -40.74 -28.18
N ALA A 189 -45.48 -41.30 -27.63
CA ALA A 189 -45.18 -42.73 -27.74
C ALA A 189 -46.12 -43.65 -26.91
N ARG A 190 -47.02 -43.10 -26.08
CA ARG A 190 -47.97 -43.87 -25.26
C ARG A 190 -49.41 -43.84 -25.79
N LEU A 191 -49.68 -43.07 -26.84
CA LEU A 191 -50.97 -43.02 -27.53
C LEU A 191 -50.93 -43.92 -28.77
#